data_AF-A0A8E0QYW4-F1
#
_entry.id   AF-A0A8E0QYW4-F1
#
_cell.length_a   1.000
_cell.length_b   1.000
_cell.length_c   1.000
_cell.angle_alpha   90.00
_cell.angle_beta   90.00
_cell.angle_gamma   90.00
#
_symmetry.space_group_name_H-M   'P 1'
#
loop_
_entity.id
_entity.type
_entity.pdbx_description
1 polymer ?
#
loop_
_entity_poly.entity_id
_entity_poly.type
_entity_poly.pdbx_seq_one_letter_code
_entity_poly.pdbx_strand_id
1 'polypeptide(L)'
;MEIQSETKGWQRRRMENFNAFTCNQQPPPKVNMVADGWTEIPSFSLLIGAQQGLDPEYVNQMREVDRARQQRIRDRVHDIVQARTISNLLAPWYPGLCKRPCFHDDYLPSFNRPNVKLVDVRDHGISHFTAKGIVADNTKYELDAVIFSTGFTVAAT
;
A
#
# COMPACT_ATOMS: atom_id res chain seq x y z
N MET A 1 2.31 -15.58 17.17
CA MET A 1 2.93 -16.37 16.09
C MET A 1 4.35 -16.71 16.51
N GLU A 2 4.64 -17.99 16.73
CA GLU A 2 5.95 -18.44 17.19
C GLU A 2 6.87 -18.67 15.97
N ILE A 3 8.01 -17.99 15.91
CA ILE A 3 8.97 -18.15 14.82
C ILE A 3 9.85 -19.35 15.17
N GLN A 4 9.80 -20.41 14.36
CA GLN A 4 10.65 -21.59 14.52
C GLN A 4 12.12 -21.30 14.12
N SER A 5 12.83 -20.51 14.94
CA SER A 5 14.17 -19.99 14.68
C SER A 5 15.31 -20.94 15.07
N GLU A 6 14.99 -22.06 15.72
CA GLU A 6 16.00 -22.97 16.30
C GLU A 6 16.69 -23.89 15.29
N THR A 7 16.14 -23.99 14.06
CA THR A 7 16.66 -24.92 13.04
C THR A 7 17.55 -24.21 12.02
N LYS A 8 18.70 -24.79 11.68
CA LYS A 8 19.60 -24.25 10.64
C LYS A 8 18.83 -23.97 9.35
N GLY A 9 19.00 -22.77 8.77
CA GLY A 9 18.33 -22.36 7.53
C GLY A 9 16.85 -21.95 7.67
N TRP A 10 16.33 -21.75 8.89
CA TRP A 10 14.93 -21.39 9.12
C TRP A 10 14.50 -20.11 8.36
N GLN A 11 15.37 -19.10 8.32
CA GLN A 11 15.05 -17.82 7.70
C GLN A 11 14.84 -17.98 6.19
N ARG A 12 15.71 -18.77 5.54
CA ARG A 12 15.57 -19.07 4.10
C ARG A 12 14.27 -19.80 3.81
N ARG A 13 13.93 -20.83 4.60
CA ARG A 13 12.64 -21.54 4.48
C ARG A 13 11.45 -20.60 4.65
N ARG A 14 11.51 -19.67 5.60
CA ARG A 14 10.45 -18.67 5.83
C ARG A 14 10.33 -17.68 4.66
N MET A 15 11.46 -17.23 4.08
CA MET A 15 11.47 -16.38 2.90
C MET A 15 10.92 -17.09 1.66
N GLU A 16 11.27 -18.37 1.45
CA GLU A 16 10.73 -19.19 0.37
C GLU A 16 9.23 -19.43 0.54
N ASN A 17 8.78 -19.70 1.77
CA ASN A 17 7.37 -19.80 2.09
C ASN A 17 6.62 -18.49 1.77
N PHE A 18 7.13 -17.34 2.22
CA PHE A 18 6.58 -16.03 1.90
C PHE A 18 6.49 -15.80 0.39
N ASN A 19 7.58 -16.04 -0.34
CA ASN A 19 7.63 -15.86 -1.77
C ASN A 19 6.63 -16.75 -2.51
N ALA A 20 6.37 -17.97 -2.03
CA ALA A 20 5.37 -18.85 -2.62
C ALA A 20 3.95 -18.23 -2.62
N PHE A 21 3.58 -17.46 -1.58
CA PHE A 21 2.31 -16.74 -1.56
C PHE A 21 2.33 -15.51 -2.46
N THR A 22 3.39 -14.69 -2.41
CA THR A 22 3.46 -13.46 -3.20
C THR A 22 3.64 -13.69 -4.70
N CYS A 23 4.26 -14.82 -5.09
CA CYS A 23 4.36 -15.28 -6.48
C CYS A 23 3.16 -16.13 -6.91
N ASN A 24 2.16 -16.29 -6.05
CA ASN A 24 0.95 -17.08 -6.31
C ASN A 24 1.25 -18.52 -6.80
N GLN A 25 2.20 -19.20 -6.14
CA GLN A 25 2.62 -20.57 -6.44
C GLN A 25 1.43 -21.55 -6.38
N GLN A 26 1.36 -22.48 -7.34
CA GLN A 26 0.33 -23.52 -7.39
C GLN A 26 0.95 -24.93 -7.42
N PRO A 27 0.60 -25.83 -6.48
CA PRO A 27 -0.21 -25.58 -5.29
C PRO A 27 0.52 -24.70 -4.24
N PRO A 28 -0.23 -23.96 -3.39
CA PRO A 28 0.37 -23.16 -2.33
C PRO A 28 0.94 -24.04 -1.20
N PRO A 29 1.92 -23.56 -0.43
CA PRO A 29 2.37 -24.23 0.79
C PRO A 29 1.20 -24.46 1.76
N LYS A 30 1.20 -25.62 2.44
CA LYS A 30 0.15 -25.98 3.41
C LYS A 30 0.03 -25.02 4.59
N VAL A 31 1.14 -24.37 4.96
CA VAL A 31 1.21 -23.44 6.08
C VAL A 31 1.68 -22.09 5.56
N ASN A 32 0.92 -21.05 5.85
CA ASN A 32 1.35 -19.67 5.68
C ASN A 32 2.13 -19.24 6.92
N MET A 33 3.46 -19.23 6.84
CA MET A 33 4.30 -18.94 7.99
C MET A 33 4.29 -17.46 8.38
N VAL A 34 3.98 -16.56 7.43
CA VAL A 34 3.98 -15.11 7.65
C VAL A 34 2.59 -14.61 8.02
N ALA A 35 1.56 -15.06 7.30
CA ALA A 35 0.15 -14.80 7.59
C ALA A 35 -0.16 -13.32 7.85
N ASP A 36 0.33 -12.46 6.96
CA ASP A 36 0.09 -11.02 6.99
C ASP A 36 -0.53 -10.52 5.68
N GLY A 37 -0.77 -9.20 5.61
CA GLY A 37 -1.40 -8.56 4.47
C GLY A 37 -0.64 -8.69 3.14
N TRP A 38 0.66 -9.06 3.13
CA TRP A 38 1.38 -9.36 1.88
C TRP A 38 0.98 -10.70 1.30
N THR A 39 0.80 -11.70 2.17
CA THR A 39 0.43 -13.06 1.75
C THR A 39 -1.02 -13.17 1.25
N GLU A 40 -1.78 -12.09 1.33
CA GLU A 40 -3.15 -11.94 0.82
C GLU A 40 -3.22 -11.16 -0.51
N ILE A 41 -2.09 -10.96 -1.20
CA ILE A 41 -1.99 -10.22 -2.47
C ILE A 41 -1.45 -11.13 -3.58
N PRO A 42 -2.22 -12.14 -4.04
CA PRO A 42 -1.77 -13.03 -5.10
C PRO A 42 -1.52 -12.29 -6.42
N SER A 43 -2.18 -11.14 -6.66
CA SER A 43 -1.93 -10.30 -7.85
C SER A 43 -0.52 -9.72 -7.90
N PHE A 44 0.21 -9.67 -6.77
CA PHE A 44 1.59 -9.18 -6.72
C PHE A 44 2.54 -10.00 -7.60
N SER A 45 2.17 -11.25 -7.90
CA SER A 45 2.86 -12.14 -8.82
C SER A 45 3.06 -11.54 -10.23
N LEU A 46 2.17 -10.64 -10.68
CA LEU A 46 2.31 -9.97 -11.98
C LEU A 46 3.53 -9.04 -12.04
N LEU A 47 4.02 -8.57 -10.89
CA LEU A 47 5.19 -7.70 -10.80
C LEU A 47 6.47 -8.49 -10.52
N ILE A 48 6.40 -9.49 -9.64
CA ILE A 48 7.59 -10.22 -9.17
C ILE A 48 7.83 -11.57 -9.87
N GLY A 49 6.88 -12.01 -10.69
CA GLY A 49 6.90 -13.28 -11.39
C GLY A 49 6.00 -14.34 -10.75
N ALA A 50 5.40 -15.16 -11.62
CA ALA A 50 4.58 -16.31 -11.29
C ALA A 50 5.08 -17.54 -12.05
N GLN A 51 4.74 -18.76 -11.58
CA GLN A 51 5.02 -20.00 -12.33
C GLN A 51 4.35 -20.02 -13.71
N GLN A 52 3.19 -19.37 -13.82
CA GLN A 52 2.40 -19.22 -15.04
C GLN A 52 2.97 -18.16 -16.00
N GLY A 53 3.98 -17.38 -15.59
CA GLY A 53 4.53 -16.28 -16.39
C GLY A 53 3.50 -15.18 -16.66
N LEU A 54 3.61 -14.55 -17.83
CA LEU A 54 2.69 -13.51 -18.31
C LEU A 54 1.67 -14.06 -19.32
N ASP A 55 1.18 -15.28 -19.07
CA ASP A 55 0.06 -15.82 -19.83
C ASP A 55 -1.14 -14.85 -19.78
N PRO A 56 -1.76 -14.49 -20.92
CA PRO A 56 -2.82 -13.49 -20.96
C PRO A 56 -4.04 -13.83 -20.09
N GLU A 57 -4.41 -15.11 -20.01
CA GLU A 57 -5.55 -15.55 -19.19
C GLU A 57 -5.21 -15.38 -17.71
N TYR A 58 -4.01 -15.80 -17.31
CA TYR A 58 -3.50 -15.58 -15.95
C TYR A 58 -3.46 -14.09 -15.58
N VAL A 59 -2.97 -13.24 -16.48
CA VAL A 59 -2.93 -11.78 -16.27
C VAL A 59 -4.33 -11.21 -16.07
N ASN A 60 -5.30 -11.62 -16.88
CA ASN A 60 -6.69 -11.18 -16.74
C ASN A 60 -7.31 -11.66 -15.42
N GLN A 61 -7.08 -12.92 -15.02
CA GLN A 61 -7.52 -13.45 -13.75
C GLN A 61 -6.96 -12.64 -12.57
N MET A 62 -5.65 -12.36 -12.57
CA MET A 62 -5.01 -11.59 -11.49
C MET A 62 -5.47 -10.13 -11.45
N ARG A 63 -5.85 -9.54 -12.59
CA ARG A 63 -6.48 -8.20 -12.64
C ARG A 63 -7.85 -8.20 -11.96
N GLU A 64 -8.66 -9.24 -12.15
CA GLU A 64 -9.95 -9.37 -11.47
C GLU A 64 -9.76 -9.56 -9.95
N VAL A 65 -8.80 -10.38 -9.55
CA VAL A 65 -8.44 -10.56 -8.14
C VAL A 65 -7.98 -9.24 -7.50
N ASP A 66 -7.14 -8.47 -8.20
CA ASP A 66 -6.71 -7.15 -7.75
C ASP A 66 -7.88 -6.16 -7.67
N ARG A 67 -8.80 -6.14 -8.65
CA ARG A 67 -9.98 -5.28 -8.64
C ARG A 67 -10.83 -5.52 -7.39
N ALA A 68 -11.11 -6.78 -7.07
CA ALA A 68 -11.86 -7.14 -5.87
C ALA A 68 -11.13 -6.71 -4.58
N ARG A 69 -9.80 -6.86 -4.53
CA ARG A 69 -8.98 -6.38 -3.41
C ARG A 69 -9.01 -4.86 -3.28
N GLN A 70 -8.86 -4.13 -4.39
CA GLN A 70 -8.94 -2.67 -4.40
C GLN A 70 -10.29 -2.16 -3.92
N GLN A 71 -11.38 -2.86 -4.24
CA GLN A 71 -12.69 -2.52 -3.69
C GLN A 71 -12.71 -2.66 -2.16
N ARG A 72 -12.22 -3.78 -1.62
CA ARG A 72 -12.13 -3.96 -0.15
C ARG A 72 -11.28 -2.88 0.53
N ILE A 73 -10.21 -2.42 -0.12
CA ILE A 73 -9.38 -1.32 0.41
C ILE A 73 -10.17 -0.02 0.45
N ARG A 74 -10.92 0.32 -0.61
CA ARG A 74 -11.79 1.49 -0.63
C ARG A 74 -12.88 1.41 0.43
N ASP A 75 -13.51 0.25 0.57
CA ASP A 75 -14.53 0.01 1.59
C ASP A 75 -13.94 0.23 3.00
N ARG A 76 -12.77 -0.35 3.29
CA ARG A 76 -12.05 -0.12 4.55
C ARG A 76 -11.78 1.38 4.81
N VAL A 77 -11.41 2.15 3.80
CA VAL A 77 -11.22 3.61 3.94
C VAL A 77 -12.53 4.30 4.33
N HIS A 78 -13.62 3.96 3.66
CA HIS A 78 -14.94 4.53 3.92
C HIS A 78 -15.54 4.10 5.26
N ASP A 79 -15.20 2.90 5.75
CA ASP A 79 -15.65 2.40 7.05
C ASP A 79 -14.91 3.07 8.21
N ILE A 80 -13.61 3.35 8.06
CA ILE A 80 -12.78 3.88 9.15
C ILE A 80 -12.82 5.41 9.23
N VAL A 81 -12.82 6.11 8.10
CA VAL A 81 -12.74 7.58 8.07
C VAL A 81 -14.14 8.18 8.07
N GLN A 82 -14.53 8.81 9.18
CA GLN A 82 -15.89 9.26 9.45
C GLN A 82 -16.35 10.37 8.49
N ALA A 83 -15.45 11.30 8.16
CA ALA A 83 -15.76 12.39 7.24
C ALA A 83 -15.75 11.90 5.80
N ARG A 84 -16.93 11.84 5.16
CA ARG A 84 -17.05 11.32 3.78
C ARG A 84 -16.17 12.07 2.79
N THR A 85 -16.08 13.38 2.92
CA THR A 85 -15.21 14.24 2.09
C THR A 85 -13.74 13.79 2.15
N ILE A 86 -13.23 13.48 3.35
CA ILE A 86 -11.86 13.01 3.55
C ILE A 86 -11.70 11.56 3.05
N SER A 87 -12.64 10.68 3.37
CA SER A 87 -12.57 9.27 2.94
C SER A 87 -12.52 9.13 1.41
N ASN A 88 -13.25 9.97 0.68
CA ASN A 88 -13.25 9.97 -0.78
C ASN A 88 -11.88 10.39 -1.36
N LEU A 89 -11.15 11.27 -0.67
CA LEU A 89 -9.80 11.69 -1.07
C LEU A 89 -8.75 10.61 -0.79
N LEU A 90 -8.92 9.86 0.30
CA LEU A 90 -7.99 8.79 0.71
C LEU A 90 -8.19 7.48 -0.05
N ALA A 91 -9.36 7.25 -0.63
CA ALA A 91 -9.67 6.05 -1.40
C ALA A 91 -8.78 5.95 -2.65
N PRO A 92 -8.02 4.85 -2.84
CA PRO A 92 -7.17 4.68 -4.01
C PRO A 92 -7.97 4.30 -5.26
N TRP A 93 -7.70 5.01 -6.35
CA TRP A 93 -8.30 4.80 -7.67
C TRP A 93 -7.22 4.47 -8.73
N TYR A 94 -6.39 3.48 -8.40
CA TYR A 94 -5.37 2.93 -9.29
C TYR A 94 -5.26 1.40 -9.08
N PRO A 95 -4.81 0.63 -10.09
CA PRO A 95 -4.53 -0.80 -9.91
C PRO A 95 -3.49 -1.04 -8.81
N GLY A 96 -3.68 -2.06 -7.97
CA GLY A 96 -2.91 -2.25 -6.75
C GLY A 96 -1.41 -2.38 -6.91
N LEU A 97 -0.94 -2.77 -8.10
CA LEU A 97 0.48 -2.98 -8.40
C LEU A 97 1.17 -1.72 -8.95
N CYS A 98 0.44 -0.63 -9.18
CA CYS A 98 1.03 0.64 -9.62
C CYS A 98 1.87 1.32 -8.54
N LYS A 99 1.73 0.90 -7.27
CA LYS A 99 2.47 1.40 -6.10
C LYS A 99 2.75 0.25 -5.14
N ARG A 100 3.73 0.43 -4.25
CA ARG A 100 3.99 -0.54 -3.16
C ARG A 100 2.81 -0.53 -2.17
N PRO A 101 2.22 -1.69 -1.84
CA PRO A 101 1.22 -1.78 -0.78
C PRO A 101 1.77 -1.28 0.56
N CYS A 102 0.95 -0.52 1.29
CA CYS A 102 1.25 -0.06 2.65
C CYS A 102 0.24 -0.66 3.63
N PHE A 103 0.73 -1.04 4.82
CA PHE A 103 -0.07 -1.63 5.89
C PHE A 103 0.10 -0.78 7.14
N HIS A 104 -1.01 -0.29 7.68
CA HIS A 104 -1.00 0.52 8.88
C HIS A 104 -2.40 0.47 9.51
N ASP A 105 -2.42 0.28 10.83
CA ASP A 105 -3.67 0.21 11.58
C ASP A 105 -4.15 1.62 11.99
N ASP A 106 -3.22 2.50 12.40
CA ASP A 106 -3.56 3.88 12.84
C ASP A 106 -3.54 5.00 11.78
N TYR A 107 -3.08 4.75 10.54
CA TYR A 107 -3.04 5.80 9.50
C TYR A 107 -4.43 6.35 9.18
N LEU A 108 -5.40 5.48 8.92
CA LEU A 108 -6.77 5.90 8.60
C LEU A 108 -7.49 6.51 9.82
N PRO A 109 -7.45 5.91 11.03
CA PRO A 109 -8.03 6.52 12.23
C PRO A 109 -7.47 7.90 12.56
N SER A 110 -6.22 8.19 12.19
CA SER A 110 -5.60 9.50 12.44
C SER A 110 -6.38 10.66 11.82
N PHE A 111 -7.08 10.43 10.69
CA PHE A 111 -7.88 11.47 10.02
C PHE A 111 -9.20 11.81 10.72
N ASN A 112 -9.59 11.05 11.74
CA ASN A 112 -10.75 11.38 12.58
C ASN A 112 -10.39 12.30 13.75
N ARG A 113 -9.10 12.60 13.95
CA ARG A 113 -8.65 13.45 15.06
C ARG A 113 -8.85 14.93 14.72
N PRO A 114 -9.29 15.77 15.68
CA PRO A 114 -9.55 17.19 15.43
C PRO A 114 -8.30 18.00 15.05
N ASN A 115 -7.10 17.49 15.38
CA ASN A 115 -5.83 18.13 15.10
C ASN A 115 -5.16 17.66 13.80
N VAL A 116 -5.87 16.91 12.96
CA VAL A 116 -5.35 16.38 11.68
C VAL A 116 -6.18 16.97 10.54
N LYS A 117 -5.50 17.61 9.58
CA LYS A 117 -6.11 18.12 8.36
C LYS A 117 -5.46 17.44 7.15
N LEU A 118 -6.27 16.78 6.33
CA LEU A 118 -5.86 16.36 5.00
C LEU A 118 -5.96 17.57 4.06
N VAL A 119 -4.86 17.93 3.41
CA VAL A 119 -4.82 18.94 2.35
C VAL A 119 -4.57 18.21 1.04
N ASP A 120 -5.59 18.19 0.18
CA ASP A 120 -5.45 17.69 -1.17
C ASP A 120 -4.77 18.76 -2.04
N VAL A 121 -3.73 18.36 -2.78
CA VAL A 121 -2.90 19.26 -3.57
C VAL A 121 -2.82 18.82 -5.03
N ARG A 122 -3.73 17.95 -5.49
CA ARG A 122 -3.71 17.38 -6.84
C ARG A 122 -3.79 18.44 -7.95
N ASP A 123 -4.55 19.51 -7.72
CA ASP A 123 -4.81 20.52 -8.76
C ASP A 123 -3.71 21.59 -8.85
N HIS A 124 -3.22 22.07 -7.71
CA HIS A 124 -2.28 23.21 -7.66
C HIS A 124 -0.94 22.92 -6.97
N GLY A 125 -0.78 21.74 -6.36
CA GLY A 125 0.45 21.35 -5.68
C GLY A 125 0.81 22.20 -4.45
N ILE A 126 2.07 22.09 -4.05
CA ILE A 126 2.73 22.99 -3.10
C ILE A 126 3.54 23.97 -3.95
N SER A 127 3.23 25.27 -3.85
CA SER A 127 3.83 26.27 -4.74
C SER A 127 5.16 26.79 -4.23
N HIS A 128 5.24 27.17 -2.95
CA HIS A 128 6.45 27.70 -2.34
C HIS A 128 6.37 27.68 -0.81
N PHE A 129 7.55 27.81 -0.19
CA PHE A 129 7.69 28.11 1.22
C PHE A 129 7.58 29.61 1.46
N THR A 130 7.05 29.97 2.61
CA THR A 130 7.10 31.32 3.17
C THR A 130 8.00 31.31 4.40
N ALA A 131 8.36 32.48 4.92
CA ALA A 131 9.12 32.57 6.17
C ALA A 131 8.44 31.91 7.39
N LYS A 132 7.13 31.61 7.32
CA LYS A 132 6.33 31.04 8.42
C LYS A 132 5.66 29.70 8.09
N GLY A 133 5.94 29.09 6.94
CA GLY A 133 5.25 27.85 6.53
C GLY A 133 5.20 27.65 5.02
N ILE A 134 4.07 27.18 4.48
CA ILE A 134 3.93 26.82 3.05
C ILE A 134 2.66 27.39 2.42
N VAL A 135 2.68 27.54 1.10
CA VAL A 135 1.45 27.71 0.31
C VAL A 135 1.17 26.42 -0.44
N ALA A 136 0.04 25.79 -0.12
CA ALA A 136 -0.42 24.54 -0.70
C ALA A 136 -1.89 24.68 -1.11
N ASP A 137 -2.23 24.21 -2.30
CA ASP A 137 -3.57 24.40 -2.88
C ASP A 137 -4.06 25.86 -2.79
N ASN A 138 -3.20 26.79 -3.23
CA ASN A 138 -3.40 28.25 -3.15
C ASN A 138 -3.73 28.81 -1.76
N THR A 139 -3.55 28.02 -0.70
CA THR A 139 -3.84 28.38 0.69
C THR A 139 -2.57 28.46 1.51
N LYS A 140 -2.41 29.53 2.29
CA LYS A 140 -1.26 29.68 3.21
C LYS A 140 -1.50 28.87 4.48
N TYR A 141 -0.53 28.03 4.84
CA TYR A 141 -0.46 27.29 6.09
C TYR A 141 0.75 27.76 6.88
N GLU A 142 0.51 28.31 8.07
CA GLU A 142 1.59 28.62 9.02
C GLU A 142 1.97 27.34 9.78
N LEU A 143 3.26 27.04 9.85
CA LEU A 143 3.80 25.78 10.33
C LEU A 143 5.09 26.03 11.11
N ASP A 144 5.23 25.38 12.26
CA ASP A 144 6.46 25.42 13.06
C ASP A 144 7.54 24.45 12.52
N ALA A 145 7.09 23.38 11.85
CA ALA A 145 7.97 22.35 11.29
C ALA A 145 7.40 21.78 9.99
N VAL A 146 8.29 21.39 9.08
CA VAL A 146 7.95 20.71 7.82
C VAL A 146 8.75 19.42 7.70
N ILE A 147 8.05 18.31 7.49
CA ILE A 147 8.63 16.97 7.37
C ILE A 147 8.57 16.53 5.91
N PHE A 148 9.72 16.23 5.30
CA PHE A 148 9.82 15.76 3.92
C PHE A 148 9.67 14.24 3.85
N SER A 149 8.45 13.79 3.57
CA SER A 149 8.14 12.37 3.27
C SER A 149 7.96 12.15 1.76
N THR A 150 8.86 12.72 0.95
CA THR A 150 8.76 12.78 -0.53
C THR A 150 9.49 11.65 -1.27
N GLY A 151 10.00 10.65 -0.55
CA GLY A 151 10.65 9.48 -1.13
C GLY A 151 12.10 9.72 -1.57
N PHE A 152 12.55 8.91 -2.53
CA PHE A 152 13.93 8.85 -3.02
C PHE A 152 13.96 8.90 -4.54
N THR A 153 15.07 9.40 -5.11
CA THR A 153 15.32 9.26 -6.54
C THR A 153 15.47 7.79 -6.90
N VAL A 154 14.65 7.32 -7.84
CA VAL A 154 14.87 6.02 -8.49
C VAL A 154 15.95 6.20 -9.56
N ALA A 155 16.96 5.34 -9.56
CA ALA A 155 17.89 5.28 -10.69
C ALA A 155 17.09 4.91 -11.93
N ALA A 156 16.97 5.85 -12.88
CA ALA A 156 16.51 5.53 -14.20
C ALA A 156 17.58 4.64 -14.84
N THR A 157 17.28 3.35 -14.95
CA THR A 157 18.04 2.42 -15.81
C THR A 157 17.67 2.64 -17.26
#